data_AF-A0A9R1U0T4-F1
#
_entry.id   AF-A0A9R1U0T4-F1
#
_cell.length_a   1.000
_cell.length_b   1.000
_cell.length_c   1.000
_cell.angle_alpha   90.00
_cell.angle_beta   90.00
_cell.angle_gamma   90.00
#
_symmetry.space_group_name_H-M   'P 1'
#
loop_
_entity.id
_entity.type
_entity.pdbx_description
1 polymer ?
#
loop_
_entity_poly.entity_id
_entity_poly.type
_entity_poly.pdbx_seq_one_letter_code
_entity_poly.pdbx_strand_id
1 'polypeptide(L)'
;MLCSLSHNLFLNGIFIFYFICNSSVTGASGSIIEDEYSDGYTRQFHCCAKHEKKIGVGHGISGEIITIDAGLCRKICPRHNTDDPGDPSRPAVQRCPLHYQCHPRTARMERISTLQGVKIIETINTCDCWPESGCTRVSYEQLVHSGTPYQVAMDIGRCLGSCSKLLTCKPLKNTTVSIKGPNGDEIYQIIDKCACANNCHRMDRIESVLDYSQLEIKQGINTSDVKPVIRHINVGECVGSCPGNETETCLLRDKKEPTKCLAALYSKHHNCTPARFKVHEYRTRRGSKREIIQITDCACV
;
A
#
# COMPACT_ATOMS: atom_id res chain seq x y z
N MET A 1 45.37 -1.70 -35.69
CA MET A 1 46.77 -1.42 -35.34
C MET A 1 46.77 -0.81 -33.96
N LEU A 2 47.01 -1.62 -32.92
CA LEU A 2 47.31 -1.30 -31.52
C LEU A 2 47.17 -2.61 -30.74
N CYS A 3 48.30 -3.20 -30.37
CA CYS A 3 48.40 -4.40 -29.55
C CYS A 3 48.32 -4.02 -28.07
N SER A 4 47.40 -4.63 -27.32
CA SER A 4 47.36 -4.50 -25.87
C SER A 4 48.11 -5.66 -25.22
N LEU A 5 49.20 -5.35 -24.49
CA LEU A 5 49.84 -6.29 -23.56
C LEU A 5 49.03 -6.36 -22.25
N SER A 6 48.58 -7.56 -21.88
CA SER A 6 47.97 -7.85 -20.59
C SER A 6 49.02 -8.24 -19.54
N HIS A 7 48.77 -7.84 -18.28
CA HIS A 7 49.57 -8.15 -17.09
C HIS A 7 49.87 -9.64 -16.87
N ASN A 8 51.07 -9.93 -16.36
CA ASN A 8 51.58 -11.25 -16.01
C ASN A 8 51.08 -11.72 -14.63
N LEU A 9 50.64 -12.98 -14.53
CA LEU A 9 50.65 -13.78 -13.31
C LEU A 9 52.01 -14.51 -13.22
N PHE A 10 52.68 -14.41 -12.07
CA PHE A 10 53.87 -15.18 -11.73
C PHE A 10 53.49 -16.60 -11.29
N LEU A 11 53.96 -17.64 -11.99
CA LEU A 11 54.38 -18.90 -11.37
C LEU A 11 55.22 -19.74 -12.34
N ASN A 12 56.45 -20.05 -11.92
CA ASN A 12 57.40 -21.05 -12.44
C ASN A 12 57.93 -20.86 -13.87
N GLY A 13 59.25 -20.61 -13.93
CA GLY A 13 59.96 -20.16 -15.13
C GLY A 13 59.88 -21.13 -16.31
N ILE A 14 59.45 -20.56 -17.44
CA ILE A 14 59.89 -20.79 -18.83
C ILE A 14 59.17 -19.70 -19.65
N PHE A 15 59.93 -18.80 -20.28
CA PHE A 15 59.38 -17.76 -21.15
C PHE A 15 59.04 -18.37 -22.52
N ILE A 16 57.76 -18.44 -22.89
CA ILE A 16 57.35 -18.77 -24.26
C ILE A 16 56.46 -17.64 -24.78
N PHE A 17 57.03 -16.81 -25.66
CA PHE A 17 56.28 -15.86 -26.47
C PHE A 17 55.75 -16.60 -27.71
N TYR A 18 54.42 -16.73 -27.83
CA TYR A 18 53.79 -17.07 -29.10
C TYR A 18 53.07 -15.85 -29.67
N PHE A 19 53.69 -15.22 -30.65
CA PHE A 19 53.10 -14.27 -31.59
C PHE A 19 52.68 -15.05 -32.83
N ILE A 20 51.38 -15.09 -33.15
CA ILE A 20 50.93 -15.50 -34.49
C ILE A 20 49.93 -14.48 -35.01
N CYS A 21 50.21 -13.99 -36.22
CA CYS A 21 49.52 -12.95 -36.96
C CYS A 21 49.09 -13.50 -38.32
N ASN A 22 48.13 -12.82 -38.97
CA ASN A 22 47.62 -12.97 -40.35
C ASN A 22 46.48 -14.00 -40.55
N SER A 23 45.49 -13.81 -41.44
CA SER A 23 45.37 -12.91 -42.60
C SER A 23 43.91 -12.58 -42.93
N SER A 24 43.69 -11.44 -43.57
CA SER A 24 42.43 -10.99 -44.18
C SER A 24 42.17 -11.69 -45.53
N VAL A 25 40.91 -11.99 -45.85
CA VAL A 25 40.43 -12.15 -47.24
C VAL A 25 39.10 -11.43 -47.39
N THR A 26 39.05 -10.52 -48.37
CA THR A 26 37.90 -9.73 -48.82
C THR A 26 37.06 -10.52 -49.83
N GLY A 27 35.74 -10.35 -49.77
CA GLY A 27 34.79 -10.79 -50.80
C GLY A 27 33.42 -10.17 -50.54
N ALA A 28 32.99 -9.27 -51.43
CA ALA A 28 31.78 -8.48 -51.30
C ALA A 28 30.60 -9.06 -52.11
N SER A 29 29.39 -8.63 -51.69
CA SER A 29 28.17 -8.41 -52.49
C SER A 29 27.06 -9.48 -52.43
N GLY A 30 25.88 -9.08 -51.94
CA GLY A 30 24.60 -9.75 -52.23
C GLY A 30 23.52 -9.72 -51.14
N SER A 31 22.65 -8.71 -51.19
CA SER A 31 21.22 -8.67 -50.78
C SER A 31 20.76 -8.95 -49.33
N ILE A 32 20.32 -7.85 -48.71
CA ILE A 32 19.26 -7.61 -47.70
C ILE A 32 18.28 -8.80 -47.47
N ILE A 33 18.33 -9.39 -46.27
CA ILE A 33 17.18 -9.74 -45.44
C ILE A 33 17.63 -9.44 -43.99
N GLU A 34 17.18 -8.32 -43.42
CA GLU A 34 17.36 -8.03 -41.98
C GLU A 34 16.33 -8.86 -41.19
N ASP A 35 16.59 -10.16 -41.04
CA ASP A 35 16.02 -10.94 -39.96
C ASP A 35 16.93 -10.78 -38.73
N GLU A 36 16.80 -9.62 -38.06
CA GLU A 36 17.46 -9.38 -36.77
C GLU A 36 16.68 -10.11 -35.66
N TYR A 37 16.68 -11.44 -35.71
CA TYR A 37 16.42 -12.28 -34.55
C TYR A 37 17.68 -12.31 -33.68
N SER A 38 17.89 -11.24 -32.93
CA SER A 38 18.81 -11.23 -31.79
C SER A 38 18.02 -11.53 -30.50
N ASP A 39 17.55 -12.77 -30.36
CA ASP A 39 17.09 -13.32 -29.08
C ASP A 39 18.26 -14.02 -28.40
N GLY A 40 18.98 -13.27 -27.59
CA GLY A 40 20.26 -13.72 -27.06
C GLY A 40 20.66 -13.06 -25.76
N TYR A 41 19.74 -12.92 -24.79
CA TYR A 41 20.03 -12.85 -23.35
C TYR A 41 18.71 -13.11 -22.61
N THR A 42 18.56 -14.30 -22.03
CA THR A 42 17.59 -14.69 -20.98
C THR A 42 16.53 -13.64 -20.63
N ARG A 43 15.50 -13.52 -21.47
CA ARG A 43 14.33 -12.69 -21.19
C ARG A 43 13.48 -13.37 -20.13
N GLN A 44 13.84 -13.16 -18.86
CA GLN A 44 12.98 -13.49 -17.73
C GLN A 44 11.81 -12.49 -17.74
N PHE A 45 10.88 -12.65 -18.67
CA PHE A 45 9.68 -11.83 -18.73
C PHE A 45 8.83 -12.13 -17.51
N HIS A 46 8.66 -11.12 -16.66
CA HIS A 46 7.80 -11.22 -15.51
C HIS A 46 6.50 -10.48 -15.81
N CYS A 47 5.40 -11.21 -16.00
CA CYS A 47 4.08 -10.61 -16.17
C CYS A 47 3.46 -10.26 -14.82
N CYS A 48 2.67 -9.20 -14.75
CA CYS A 48 1.72 -8.99 -13.66
C CYS A 48 0.34 -9.41 -14.13
N ALA A 49 -0.24 -10.39 -13.44
CA ALA A 49 -1.55 -10.92 -13.75
C ALA A 49 -2.32 -11.25 -12.47
N LYS A 50 -3.64 -11.27 -12.58
CA LYS A 50 -4.52 -11.82 -11.56
C LYS A 50 -4.43 -13.35 -11.59
N HIS A 51 -4.22 -13.95 -10.43
CA HIS A 51 -4.30 -15.39 -10.20
C HIS A 51 -5.47 -15.69 -9.27
N GLU A 52 -6.05 -16.87 -9.41
CA GLU A 52 -7.13 -17.30 -8.54
C GLU A 52 -6.65 -17.44 -7.09
N LYS A 53 -7.47 -16.93 -6.16
CA LYS A 53 -7.32 -17.12 -4.72
C LYS A 53 -8.70 -17.36 -4.12
N LYS A 54 -9.08 -18.64 -4.07
CA LYS A 54 -10.35 -19.07 -3.50
C LYS A 54 -10.31 -18.93 -1.98
N ILE A 55 -11.28 -18.22 -1.43
CA ILE A 55 -11.49 -18.07 0.02
C ILE A 55 -12.87 -18.58 0.41
N GLY A 56 -12.97 -19.24 1.57
CA GLY A 56 -14.25 -19.62 2.16
C GLY A 56 -14.85 -18.45 2.91
N VAL A 57 -16.07 -18.04 2.56
CA VAL A 57 -16.71 -16.84 3.11
C VAL A 57 -17.71 -17.18 4.22
N GLY A 58 -18.35 -18.34 4.13
CA GLY A 58 -19.31 -18.83 5.11
C GLY A 58 -20.12 -19.99 4.54
N HIS A 59 -21.17 -20.40 5.25
CA HIS A 59 -22.04 -21.48 4.79
C HIS A 59 -23.26 -20.90 4.05
N GLY A 60 -23.64 -21.54 2.95
CA GLY A 60 -24.89 -21.26 2.22
C GLY A 60 -26.07 -21.98 2.85
N ILE A 61 -27.26 -21.77 2.26
CA ILE A 61 -28.51 -22.41 2.74
C ILE A 61 -28.48 -23.94 2.66
N SER A 62 -27.65 -24.51 1.79
CA SER A 62 -27.41 -25.95 1.66
C SER A 62 -26.48 -26.50 2.74
N GLY A 63 -25.89 -25.65 3.60
CA GLY A 63 -24.87 -26.03 4.56
C GLY A 63 -23.46 -26.16 3.96
N GLU A 64 -23.29 -25.96 2.66
CA GLU A 64 -21.98 -25.98 2.00
C GLU A 64 -21.21 -24.67 2.20
N ILE A 65 -19.88 -24.75 2.18
CA ILE A 65 -19.02 -23.55 2.27
C ILE A 65 -19.05 -22.81 0.92
N ILE A 66 -19.54 -21.57 0.94
CA ILE A 66 -19.46 -20.65 -0.19
C ILE A 66 -17.99 -20.26 -0.38
N THR A 67 -17.44 -20.61 -1.54
CA THR A 67 -16.08 -20.27 -1.94
C THR A 67 -16.10 -19.23 -3.06
N ILE A 68 -15.24 -18.22 -2.94
CA ILE A 68 -15.18 -17.10 -3.88
C ILE A 68 -13.74 -16.83 -4.26
N ASP A 69 -13.51 -16.56 -5.55
CA ASP A 69 -12.21 -16.10 -6.02
C ASP A 69 -12.01 -14.62 -5.68
N ALA A 70 -11.34 -14.35 -4.57
CA ALA A 70 -10.95 -12.98 -4.21
C ALA A 70 -9.83 -12.42 -5.13
N GLY A 71 -9.15 -13.30 -5.86
CA GLY A 71 -8.00 -12.96 -6.69
C GLY A 71 -6.74 -12.60 -5.90
N LEU A 72 -5.60 -12.69 -6.58
CA LEU A 72 -4.32 -12.17 -6.10
C LEU A 72 -3.44 -11.77 -7.29
N CYS A 73 -2.85 -10.58 -7.24
CA CYS A 73 -1.87 -10.16 -8.23
C CYS A 73 -0.51 -10.83 -7.98
N ARG A 74 0.06 -11.43 -9.02
CA ARG A 74 1.37 -12.07 -8.97
C ARG A 74 2.22 -11.68 -10.18
N LYS A 75 3.52 -11.60 -9.94
CA LYS A 75 4.54 -11.34 -10.96
C LYS A 75 4.92 -12.61 -11.74
N ILE A 76 3.92 -13.41 -12.12
CA ILE A 76 4.06 -14.72 -12.77
C ILE A 76 3.07 -14.76 -13.94
N CYS A 77 3.56 -15.08 -15.14
CA CYS A 77 2.73 -15.21 -16.33
C CYS A 77 1.80 -16.44 -16.19
N PRO A 78 0.50 -16.31 -16.55
CA PRO A 78 -0.38 -17.47 -16.67
C PRO A 78 0.17 -18.46 -17.70
N ARG A 79 -0.08 -19.77 -17.50
CA ARG A 79 0.45 -20.83 -18.38
C ARG A 79 -0.10 -20.78 -19.82
N HIS A 80 -1.18 -20.05 -20.08
CA HIS A 80 -1.79 -19.90 -21.40
C HIS A 80 -1.29 -18.61 -22.08
N ASN A 81 -0.10 -18.71 -22.67
CA ASN A 81 0.67 -17.59 -23.22
C ASN A 81 0.37 -17.29 -24.71
N THR A 82 -0.76 -17.72 -25.25
CA THR A 82 -1.22 -17.23 -26.56
C THR A 82 -2.16 -16.06 -26.30
N ASP A 83 -1.59 -14.85 -26.40
CA ASP A 83 -2.30 -13.58 -26.48
C ASP A 83 -3.34 -13.66 -27.61
N ASP A 84 -4.56 -14.09 -27.29
CA ASP A 84 -5.73 -13.85 -28.14
C ASP A 84 -6.31 -12.49 -27.71
N PRO A 85 -6.18 -11.42 -28.50
CA PRO A 85 -6.60 -10.08 -28.13
C PRO A 85 -8.13 -9.92 -28.04
N GLY A 86 -8.91 -10.97 -28.32
CA GLY A 86 -10.35 -10.92 -28.48
C GLY A 86 -11.21 -11.46 -27.33
N ASP A 87 -10.64 -12.00 -26.25
CA ASP A 87 -11.43 -12.59 -25.16
C ASP A 87 -11.53 -11.66 -23.92
N PRO A 88 -12.61 -10.87 -23.77
CA PRO A 88 -12.83 -10.00 -22.60
C PRO A 88 -13.04 -10.79 -21.28
N SER A 89 -13.11 -12.11 -21.35
CA SER A 89 -13.24 -13.01 -20.20
C SER A 89 -11.90 -13.37 -19.55
N ARG A 90 -10.76 -13.03 -20.18
CA ARG A 90 -9.42 -13.38 -19.69
C ARG A 90 -8.73 -12.20 -19.00
N PRO A 91 -7.94 -12.46 -17.94
CA PRO A 91 -7.22 -11.40 -17.23
C PRO A 91 -6.19 -10.74 -18.15
N ALA A 92 -6.24 -9.42 -18.28
CA ALA A 92 -5.24 -8.64 -19.02
C ALA A 92 -3.84 -8.97 -18.47
N VAL A 93 -2.96 -9.54 -19.30
CA VAL A 93 -1.59 -9.88 -18.91
C VAL A 93 -0.69 -8.71 -19.30
N GLN A 94 -0.22 -7.96 -18.30
CA GLN A 94 0.75 -6.88 -18.54
C GLN A 94 2.17 -7.42 -18.34
N ARG A 95 3.06 -7.26 -19.33
CA ARG A 95 4.49 -7.53 -19.15
C ARG A 95 5.10 -6.43 -18.28
N CYS A 96 5.73 -6.80 -17.16
CA CYS A 96 6.41 -5.85 -16.28
C CYS A 96 7.93 -5.89 -16.47
N PRO A 97 8.61 -4.74 -16.31
CA PRO A 97 10.05 -4.72 -16.12
C PRO A 97 10.49 -5.43 -14.83
N LEU A 98 11.77 -5.82 -14.76
CA LEU A 98 12.37 -6.55 -13.63
C LEU A 98 12.22 -5.83 -12.28
N HIS A 99 12.34 -4.50 -12.24
CA HIS A 99 12.29 -3.68 -11.01
C HIS A 99 10.92 -3.06 -10.71
N TYR A 100 9.85 -3.68 -11.22
CA TYR A 100 8.48 -3.23 -10.98
C TYR A 100 7.77 -4.18 -10.02
N GLN A 101 6.99 -3.62 -9.12
CA GLN A 101 6.11 -4.35 -8.22
C GLN A 101 4.75 -4.58 -8.91
N CYS A 102 4.19 -5.77 -8.74
CA CYS A 102 2.86 -6.11 -9.26
C CYS A 102 1.82 -5.88 -8.16
N HIS A 103 0.80 -5.07 -8.42
CA HIS A 103 -0.24 -4.75 -7.45
C HIS A 103 -1.63 -4.73 -8.06
N PRO A 104 -2.69 -4.86 -7.24
CA PRO A 104 -4.08 -4.68 -7.68
C PRO A 104 -4.33 -3.25 -8.14
N ARG A 105 -4.96 -3.07 -9.30
CA ARG A 105 -5.35 -1.78 -9.86
C ARG A 105 -6.82 -1.48 -9.67
N THR A 106 -7.67 -2.46 -9.96
CA THR A 106 -9.11 -2.37 -9.75
C THR A 106 -9.65 -3.58 -9.00
N ALA A 107 -10.66 -3.35 -8.18
CA ALA A 107 -11.40 -4.39 -7.47
C ALA A 107 -12.90 -4.09 -7.43
N ARG A 108 -13.70 -5.12 -7.19
CA ARG A 108 -15.13 -5.03 -6.99
C ARG A 108 -15.51 -5.53 -5.60
N MET A 109 -16.47 -4.87 -4.97
CA MET A 109 -17.03 -5.28 -3.70
C MET A 109 -18.22 -6.20 -3.94
N GLU A 110 -18.04 -7.50 -3.70
CA GLU A 110 -19.07 -8.52 -3.85
C GLU A 110 -19.87 -8.68 -2.56
N ARG A 111 -21.20 -8.61 -2.66
CA ARG A 111 -22.13 -8.91 -1.55
C ARG A 111 -22.54 -10.37 -1.62
N ILE A 112 -22.29 -11.10 -0.54
CA ILE A 112 -22.47 -12.56 -0.47
C ILE A 112 -23.36 -12.88 0.73
N SER A 113 -24.51 -13.47 0.45
CA SER A 113 -25.43 -13.90 1.49
C SER A 113 -24.99 -15.25 2.05
N THR A 114 -24.62 -15.28 3.33
CA THR A 114 -24.35 -16.51 4.07
C THR A 114 -25.44 -16.74 5.13
N LEU A 115 -25.46 -17.92 5.74
CA LEU A 115 -26.33 -18.23 6.88
C LEU A 115 -26.12 -17.31 8.09
N GLN A 116 -24.94 -16.67 8.19
CA GLN A 116 -24.61 -15.73 9.28
C GLN A 116 -24.91 -14.27 8.91
N GLY A 117 -25.45 -14.02 7.72
CA GLY A 117 -25.74 -12.68 7.20
C GLY A 117 -24.98 -12.35 5.91
N VAL A 118 -25.11 -11.09 5.47
CA VAL A 118 -24.45 -10.61 4.25
C VAL A 118 -23.01 -10.25 4.57
N LYS A 119 -22.06 -10.83 3.84
CA LYS A 119 -20.65 -10.46 3.88
C LYS A 119 -20.27 -9.69 2.62
N ILE A 120 -19.43 -8.67 2.77
CA ILE A 120 -18.89 -7.89 1.66
C ILE A 120 -17.43 -8.29 1.50
N ILE A 121 -17.08 -8.81 0.33
CA ILE A 121 -15.73 -9.31 0.02
C ILE A 121 -15.16 -8.52 -1.15
N GLU A 122 -13.92 -8.08 -1.00
CA GLU A 122 -13.18 -7.47 -2.09
C GLU A 122 -12.66 -8.54 -3.06
N THR A 123 -12.97 -8.38 -4.34
CA THR A 123 -12.50 -9.24 -5.42
C THR A 123 -11.68 -8.43 -6.41
N ILE A 124 -10.42 -8.82 -6.62
CA ILE A 124 -9.52 -8.15 -7.55
C ILE A 124 -9.97 -8.44 -8.98
N ASN A 125 -10.06 -7.39 -9.80
CA ASN A 125 -10.39 -7.49 -11.23
C ASN A 125 -9.13 -7.40 -12.09
N THR A 126 -8.28 -6.41 -11.84
CA THR A 126 -7.09 -6.13 -12.66
C THR A 126 -5.84 -5.87 -11.81
N CYS A 127 -4.68 -6.09 -12.41
CA CYS A 127 -3.38 -5.91 -11.78
C CYS A 127 -2.48 -5.07 -12.69
N ASP A 128 -1.68 -4.18 -12.09
CA ASP A 128 -0.76 -3.29 -12.80
C ASP A 128 0.68 -3.42 -12.28
N CYS A 129 1.61 -3.08 -13.15
CA CYS A 129 3.02 -2.90 -12.81
C CYS A 129 3.29 -1.47 -12.30
N TRP A 130 3.93 -1.34 -11.14
CA TRP A 130 4.38 -0.05 -10.59
C TRP A 130 5.91 -0.02 -10.42
N PRO A 131 6.60 1.05 -10.82
CA PRO A 131 8.05 1.16 -10.62
C PRO A 131 8.38 1.15 -9.13
N GLU A 132 9.42 0.43 -8.73
CA GLU A 132 9.89 0.48 -7.35
C GLU A 132 10.53 1.85 -7.05
N SER A 133 9.72 2.75 -6.48
CA SER A 133 10.09 4.12 -6.11
C SER A 133 10.00 4.32 -4.59
N GLY A 134 10.29 5.54 -4.12
CA GLY A 134 9.94 5.95 -2.76
C GLY A 134 8.44 5.78 -2.47
N CYS A 135 8.10 5.68 -1.18
CA CYS A 135 6.72 5.51 -0.72
C CYS A 135 5.81 6.64 -1.24
N THR A 136 4.81 6.26 -2.04
CA THR A 136 3.86 7.16 -2.67
C THR A 136 2.45 6.55 -2.67
N ARG A 137 1.45 7.42 -2.84
CA ARG A 137 0.07 6.99 -3.07
C ARG A 137 -0.09 6.62 -4.55
N VAL A 138 -0.58 5.42 -4.81
CA VAL A 138 -1.00 4.98 -6.14
C VAL A 138 -2.52 4.89 -6.20
N SER A 139 -3.10 5.06 -7.38
CA SER A 139 -4.54 4.89 -7.59
C SER A 139 -4.94 3.41 -7.44
N TYR A 140 -6.02 3.15 -6.73
CA TYR A 140 -6.62 1.84 -6.60
C TYR A 140 -8.15 2.00 -6.61
N GLU A 141 -8.76 1.58 -7.72
CA GLU A 141 -10.19 1.79 -7.95
C GLU A 141 -11.00 0.64 -7.37
N GLN A 142 -11.99 0.99 -6.56
CA GLN A 142 -12.91 0.05 -5.95
C GLN A 142 -14.32 0.30 -6.48
N LEU A 143 -14.90 -0.71 -7.11
CA LEU A 143 -16.27 -0.71 -7.60
C LEU A 143 -17.22 -1.17 -6.49
N VAL A 144 -18.05 -0.24 -6.02
CA VAL A 144 -19.08 -0.51 -5.00
C VAL A 144 -20.46 -0.66 -5.64
N HIS A 145 -21.36 -1.33 -4.92
CA HIS A 145 -22.76 -1.55 -5.33
C HIS A 145 -22.93 -2.17 -6.73
N SER A 146 -21.99 -3.04 -7.11
CA SER A 146 -21.99 -3.74 -8.41
C SER A 146 -23.33 -4.40 -8.69
N GLY A 147 -23.86 -4.21 -9.90
CA GLY A 147 -25.15 -4.79 -10.32
C GLY A 147 -26.39 -4.05 -9.80
N THR A 148 -26.24 -2.84 -9.27
CA THR A 148 -27.35 -1.97 -8.86
C THR A 148 -27.28 -0.60 -9.57
N PRO A 149 -28.37 0.19 -9.60
CA PRO A 149 -28.34 1.56 -10.12
C PRO A 149 -27.38 2.50 -9.39
N TYR A 150 -26.90 2.11 -8.20
CA TYR A 150 -25.97 2.87 -7.36
C TYR A 150 -24.51 2.47 -7.60
N GLN A 151 -24.21 1.72 -8.66
CA GLN A 151 -22.85 1.27 -8.96
C GLN A 151 -21.92 2.47 -9.20
N VAL A 152 -20.84 2.54 -8.43
CA VAL A 152 -19.84 3.62 -8.50
C VAL A 152 -18.44 3.02 -8.38
N ALA A 153 -17.51 3.49 -9.22
CA ALA A 153 -16.08 3.24 -9.08
C ALA A 153 -15.43 4.44 -8.38
N MET A 154 -14.64 4.19 -7.34
CA MET A 154 -13.93 5.23 -6.60
C MET A 154 -12.46 4.87 -6.39
N ASP A 155 -11.56 5.85 -6.53
CA ASP A 155 -10.15 5.68 -6.20
C ASP A 155 -9.94 5.80 -4.69
N ILE A 156 -9.85 4.67 -3.98
CA ILE A 156 -9.55 4.63 -2.55
C ILE A 156 -8.05 4.83 -2.28
N GLY A 157 -7.22 4.60 -3.29
CA GLY A 157 -5.77 4.70 -3.21
C GLY A 157 -5.10 3.57 -2.41
N ARG A 158 -3.80 3.39 -2.66
CA ARG A 158 -2.92 2.50 -1.89
C ARG A 158 -1.57 3.15 -1.66
N CYS A 159 -0.92 2.79 -0.56
CA CYS A 159 0.46 3.19 -0.31
C CYS A 159 1.40 2.10 -0.83
N LEU A 160 2.22 2.44 -1.83
CA LEU A 160 3.23 1.55 -2.40
C LEU A 160 4.60 2.25 -2.47
N GLY A 161 5.66 1.45 -2.52
CA GLY A 161 7.02 1.92 -2.61
C GLY A 161 7.87 1.50 -1.43
N SER A 162 9.16 1.70 -1.59
CA SER A 162 10.18 1.21 -0.66
C SER A 162 10.57 2.32 0.32
N CYS A 163 10.81 1.91 1.57
CA CYS A 163 11.20 2.78 2.65
C CYS A 163 12.55 2.35 3.21
N SER A 164 13.39 3.31 3.59
CA SER A 164 14.65 3.02 4.28
C SER A 164 14.38 2.49 5.70
N LYS A 165 15.28 1.64 6.23
CA LYS A 165 15.22 1.08 7.61
C LYS A 165 14.00 0.17 7.83
N LEU A 166 13.62 -0.04 9.10
CA LEU A 166 12.44 -0.81 9.54
C LEU A 166 11.10 -0.05 9.32
N LEU A 167 11.07 0.94 8.43
CA LEU A 167 9.87 1.72 8.13
C LEU A 167 9.04 1.04 7.05
N THR A 168 7.73 1.27 7.09
CA THR A 168 6.80 0.74 6.09
C THR A 168 6.03 1.88 5.42
N CYS A 169 5.65 1.68 4.16
CA CYS A 169 4.86 2.67 3.44
C CYS A 169 3.42 2.66 3.96
N LYS A 170 2.99 3.74 4.62
CA LYS A 170 1.73 3.82 5.36
C LYS A 170 0.96 5.08 5.01
N PRO A 171 -0.38 5.08 5.16
CA PRO A 171 -1.17 6.28 5.00
C PRO A 171 -0.85 7.27 6.12
N LEU A 172 -0.63 8.53 5.74
CA LEU A 172 -0.46 9.67 6.64
C LEU A 172 -1.70 10.55 6.71
N LYS A 173 -2.63 10.44 5.76
CA LYS A 173 -3.87 11.21 5.79
C LYS A 173 -4.94 10.44 5.03
N ASN A 174 -6.12 10.36 5.62
CA ASN A 174 -7.32 9.86 4.95
C ASN A 174 -8.32 10.99 4.84
N THR A 175 -9.11 10.93 3.78
CA THR A 175 -10.31 11.74 3.56
C THR A 175 -11.52 10.81 3.50
N THR A 176 -12.70 11.39 3.56
CA THR A 176 -13.95 10.64 3.43
C THR A 176 -14.74 11.13 2.24
N VAL A 177 -15.38 10.21 1.54
CA VAL A 177 -16.36 10.50 0.49
C VAL A 177 -17.70 9.89 0.88
N SER A 178 -18.78 10.61 0.57
CA SER A 178 -20.14 10.08 0.71
C SER A 178 -20.64 9.63 -0.65
N ILE A 179 -21.11 8.39 -0.74
CA ILE A 179 -21.61 7.76 -1.96
C ILE A 179 -23.04 7.32 -1.72
N LYS A 180 -23.92 7.60 -2.68
CA LYS A 180 -25.32 7.15 -2.64
C LYS A 180 -25.34 5.63 -2.77
N GLY A 181 -25.84 4.95 -1.74
CA GLY A 181 -26.03 3.51 -1.73
C GLY A 181 -27.52 3.12 -1.77
N PRO A 182 -27.80 1.82 -1.93
CA PRO A 182 -29.17 1.30 -1.92
C PRO A 182 -29.91 1.50 -0.60
N ASN A 183 -29.18 1.71 0.50
CA ASN A 183 -29.73 1.94 1.84
C ASN A 183 -29.55 3.40 2.31
N GLY A 184 -29.27 4.33 1.39
CA GLY A 184 -28.92 5.71 1.70
C GLY A 184 -27.43 5.99 1.50
N ASP A 185 -26.99 7.16 1.94
CA ASP A 185 -25.61 7.61 1.74
C ASP A 185 -24.65 6.85 2.66
N GLU A 186 -23.63 6.24 2.07
CA GLU A 186 -22.57 5.50 2.75
C GLU A 186 -21.26 6.30 2.71
N ILE A 187 -20.46 6.20 3.78
CA ILE A 187 -19.19 6.94 3.90
C ILE A 187 -18.02 5.99 3.70
N TYR A 188 -17.15 6.32 2.75
CA TYR A 188 -15.94 5.56 2.44
C TYR A 188 -14.70 6.37 2.79
N GLN A 189 -13.69 5.71 3.36
CA GLN A 189 -12.39 6.32 3.64
C GLN A 189 -11.46 6.15 2.44
N ILE A 190 -10.86 7.26 2.01
CA ILE A 190 -9.91 7.32 0.90
C ILE A 190 -8.55 7.72 1.47
N ILE A 191 -7.49 7.03 1.07
CA ILE A 191 -6.13 7.44 1.38
C ILE A 191 -5.83 8.70 0.57
N ASP A 192 -5.39 9.78 1.21
CA ASP A 192 -5.03 11.05 0.55
C ASP A 192 -3.51 11.19 0.40
N LYS A 193 -2.76 10.75 1.42
CA LYS A 193 -1.30 10.86 1.45
C LYS A 193 -0.65 9.64 2.06
N CYS A 194 0.49 9.23 1.52
CA CYS A 194 1.33 8.15 2.04
C CYS A 194 2.74 8.67 2.37
N ALA A 195 3.41 8.05 3.34
CA ALA A 195 4.84 8.21 3.57
C ALA A 195 5.41 7.03 4.36
N CYS A 196 6.73 7.01 4.52
CA CYS A 196 7.42 6.04 5.36
C CYS A 196 7.18 6.35 6.84
N ALA A 197 6.57 5.38 7.55
CA ALA A 197 6.27 5.51 8.96
C ALA A 197 6.55 4.20 9.71
N ASN A 198 6.70 4.32 11.04
CA ASN A 198 6.79 3.17 11.94
C ASN A 198 5.41 2.47 12.06
N ASN A 199 5.36 1.31 12.71
CA ASN A 199 4.10 0.62 12.97
C ASN A 199 3.13 1.41 13.85
N CYS A 200 3.65 2.23 14.77
CA CYS A 200 2.90 3.24 15.51
C CYS A 200 3.35 4.61 15.01
N HIS A 201 2.42 5.37 14.43
CA HIS A 201 2.74 6.66 13.83
C HIS A 201 1.59 7.65 13.94
N ARG A 202 1.95 8.93 13.77
CA ARG A 202 0.98 10.02 13.69
C ARG A 202 0.40 10.12 12.28
N MET A 203 -0.92 10.17 12.21
CA MET A 203 -1.70 10.43 11.01
C MET A 203 -2.37 11.81 11.11
N ASP A 204 -2.46 12.52 9.99
CA ASP A 204 -3.08 13.84 9.92
C ASP A 204 -4.60 13.74 10.05
N ARG A 205 -5.14 14.58 10.94
CA ARG A 205 -6.58 14.75 11.15
C ARG A 205 -6.84 16.23 11.37
N ILE A 206 -7.64 16.83 10.49
CA ILE A 206 -7.90 18.27 10.48
C ILE A 206 -9.21 18.53 11.20
N GLU A 207 -9.15 19.39 12.22
CA GLU A 207 -10.32 19.95 12.90
C GLU A 207 -10.42 21.44 12.59
N SER A 208 -11.64 21.92 12.39
CA SER A 208 -11.91 23.34 12.07
C SER A 208 -12.49 24.04 13.28
N VAL A 209 -11.83 25.10 13.74
CA VAL A 209 -12.28 25.91 14.87
C VAL A 209 -12.61 27.33 14.43
N LEU A 210 -13.62 27.92 15.06
CA LEU A 210 -14.00 29.31 14.85
C LEU A 210 -13.24 30.20 15.84
N ASP A 211 -12.29 30.97 15.35
CA ASP A 211 -11.45 31.84 16.16
C ASP A 211 -11.89 33.30 16.07
N TYR A 212 -12.16 33.89 17.24
CA TYR A 212 -12.56 35.28 17.38
C TYR A 212 -11.43 36.17 17.93
N SER A 213 -10.20 35.66 18.02
CA SER A 213 -9.06 36.37 18.62
C SER A 213 -8.59 37.60 17.85
N GLN A 214 -8.71 37.59 16.52
CA GLN A 214 -8.28 38.67 15.63
C GLN A 214 -9.34 39.78 15.46
N LEU A 215 -10.43 39.72 16.22
CA LEU A 215 -11.54 40.66 16.08
C LEU A 215 -11.45 41.71 17.19
N GLU A 216 -11.12 42.93 16.80
CA GLU A 216 -11.24 44.10 17.67
C GLU A 216 -12.73 44.38 17.92
N ILE A 217 -13.24 44.02 19.09
CA ILE A 217 -14.58 44.42 19.52
C ILE A 217 -14.52 45.92 19.84
N LYS A 218 -14.65 46.78 18.82
CA LYS A 218 -14.81 48.22 19.03
C LYS A 218 -16.19 48.47 19.66
N GLN A 219 -16.24 49.35 20.66
CA GLN A 219 -17.50 49.75 21.29
C GLN A 219 -18.44 50.32 20.22
N GLY A 220 -19.59 49.68 20.01
CA GLY A 220 -20.60 50.08 19.02
C GLY A 220 -20.85 49.08 17.88
N ILE A 221 -20.05 48.02 17.74
CA ILE A 221 -20.30 46.95 16.76
C ILE A 221 -21.19 45.87 17.39
N ASN A 222 -22.34 45.59 16.78
CA ASN A 222 -23.18 44.47 17.18
C ASN A 222 -22.39 43.15 17.05
N THR A 223 -22.28 42.41 18.16
CA THR A 223 -21.61 41.10 18.23
C THR A 223 -22.29 40.01 17.37
N SER A 224 -23.39 40.33 16.68
CA SER A 224 -24.06 39.51 15.68
C SER A 224 -23.36 39.49 14.32
N ASP A 225 -22.69 40.57 13.94
CA ASP A 225 -22.26 40.77 12.54
C ASP A 225 -20.78 40.38 12.34
N VAL A 226 -20.13 39.97 13.43
CA VAL A 226 -18.71 39.67 13.48
C VAL A 226 -18.46 38.23 13.00
N LYS A 227 -17.85 38.10 11.81
CA LYS A 227 -17.50 36.79 11.22
C LYS A 227 -16.21 36.24 11.84
N PRO A 228 -16.20 34.99 12.37
CA PRO A 228 -14.99 34.37 12.88
C PRO A 228 -13.99 34.05 11.77
N VAL A 229 -12.72 33.96 12.16
CA VAL A 229 -11.69 33.36 11.32
C VAL A 229 -11.77 31.85 11.48
N ILE A 230 -12.03 31.13 10.39
CA ILE A 230 -12.02 29.67 10.39
C ILE A 230 -10.55 29.21 10.38
N ARG A 231 -10.12 28.54 11.45
CA ARG A 231 -8.77 27.96 11.54
C ARG A 231 -8.87 26.45 11.39
N HIS A 232 -8.16 25.93 10.39
CA HIS A 232 -7.97 24.50 10.21
C HIS A 232 -6.72 24.05 10.97
N ILE A 233 -6.89 23.21 11.98
CA ILE A 233 -5.82 22.74 12.85
C ILE A 233 -5.67 21.24 12.65
N ASN A 234 -4.48 20.82 12.25
CA ASN A 234 -4.15 19.40 12.15
C ASN A 234 -3.85 18.86 13.55
N VAL A 235 -4.89 18.42 14.25
CA VAL A 235 -4.77 17.80 15.58
C VAL A 235 -4.00 16.49 15.50
N GLY A 236 -4.18 15.74 14.41
CA GLY A 236 -3.60 14.43 14.21
C GLY A 236 -4.22 13.33 15.08
N GLU A 237 -3.81 12.10 14.81
CA GLU A 237 -4.26 10.88 15.50
C GLU A 237 -3.11 9.87 15.51
N CYS A 238 -2.96 9.10 16.60
CA CYS A 238 -1.98 8.01 16.64
C CYS A 238 -2.64 6.72 16.16
N VAL A 239 -2.07 6.11 15.13
CA VAL A 239 -2.61 4.92 14.50
C VAL A 239 -1.56 3.83 14.40
N GLY A 240 -2.05 2.60 14.31
CA GLY A 240 -1.25 1.42 14.06
C GLY A 240 -1.07 0.55 15.30
N SER A 241 -0.02 -0.26 15.28
CA SER A 241 0.16 -1.37 16.23
C SER A 241 1.55 -1.34 16.81
N CYS A 242 1.65 -1.72 18.08
CA CYS A 242 2.94 -1.77 18.75
C CYS A 242 3.41 -3.21 18.86
N PRO A 243 4.70 -3.47 18.54
CA PRO A 243 5.29 -4.76 18.83
C PRO A 243 5.43 -4.90 20.35
N GLY A 244 4.49 -5.61 20.96
CA GLY A 244 4.64 -6.14 22.31
C GLY A 244 4.68 -7.64 22.19
N ASN A 245 5.79 -8.25 22.61
CA ASN A 245 5.73 -9.68 22.89
C ASN A 245 4.82 -9.82 24.11
N GLU A 246 3.77 -10.63 24.02
CA GLU A 246 3.09 -11.15 25.19
C GLU A 246 4.14 -11.93 25.99
N THR A 247 4.88 -11.27 26.89
CA THR A 247 5.71 -11.99 27.82
C THR A 247 4.79 -12.47 28.92
N GLU A 248 4.29 -13.69 28.78
CA GLU A 248 3.64 -14.41 29.86
C GLU A 248 4.66 -14.63 30.97
N THR A 249 4.62 -13.79 32.00
CA THR A 249 5.33 -14.11 33.24
C THR A 249 4.47 -15.13 33.96
N CYS A 250 4.83 -16.41 33.83
CA CYS A 250 4.08 -17.47 34.48
C CYS A 250 4.21 -17.35 36.02
N LEU A 251 3.11 -17.04 36.69
CA LEU A 251 3.03 -16.93 38.15
C LEU A 251 2.87 -18.31 38.81
N LEU A 252 2.11 -19.19 38.17
CA LEU A 252 1.80 -20.51 38.71
C LEU A 252 1.93 -21.57 37.62
N ARG A 253 2.81 -22.55 37.83
CA ARG A 253 2.99 -23.70 36.94
C ARG A 253 2.25 -24.92 37.50
N ASP A 254 1.80 -25.80 36.61
CA ASP A 254 1.20 -27.07 37.01
C ASP A 254 2.24 -27.94 37.74
N LYS A 255 1.82 -28.57 38.84
CA LYS A 255 2.69 -29.40 39.68
C LYS A 255 3.14 -30.69 38.98
N LYS A 256 2.35 -31.20 38.03
CA LYS A 256 2.67 -32.39 37.23
C LYS A 256 3.37 -32.02 35.92
N GLU A 257 3.06 -30.87 35.35
CA GLU A 257 3.63 -30.38 34.10
C GLU A 257 4.24 -28.98 34.28
N PRO A 258 5.54 -28.87 34.62
CA PRO A 258 6.17 -27.58 34.90
C PRO A 258 6.24 -26.65 33.67
N THR A 259 6.01 -27.15 32.45
CA THR A 259 5.89 -26.35 31.23
C THR A 259 4.52 -25.70 31.08
N LYS A 260 3.48 -26.22 31.74
CA LYS A 260 2.11 -25.72 31.66
C LYS A 260 1.89 -24.63 32.70
N CYS A 261 1.58 -23.43 32.23
CA CYS A 261 1.23 -22.32 33.10
C CYS A 261 -0.26 -22.37 33.45
N LEU A 262 -0.58 -22.42 34.75
CA LEU A 262 -1.95 -22.35 35.26
C LEU A 262 -2.41 -20.91 35.50
N ALA A 263 -1.48 -19.97 35.74
CA ALA A 263 -1.78 -18.55 35.85
C ALA A 263 -0.58 -17.71 35.37
N ALA A 264 -0.81 -16.81 34.42
CA ALA A 264 0.22 -15.91 33.88
C ALA A 264 -0.16 -14.44 34.12
N LEU A 265 0.85 -13.62 34.36
CA LEU A 265 0.75 -12.17 34.18
C LEU A 265 1.11 -11.86 32.73
N TYR A 266 0.16 -11.30 32.01
CA TYR A 266 0.43 -10.68 30.72
C TYR A 266 1.12 -9.33 30.99
N SER A 267 2.34 -9.15 30.47
CA SER A 267 2.91 -7.80 30.41
C SER A 267 2.05 -6.92 29.48
N LYS A 268 2.04 -5.62 29.76
CA LYS A 268 1.17 -4.63 29.10
C LYS A 268 1.17 -4.81 27.59
N HIS A 269 -0.01 -4.98 27.00
CA HIS A 269 -0.22 -4.66 25.59
C HIS A 269 0.21 -3.20 25.40
N HIS A 270 1.27 -3.00 24.61
CA HIS A 270 1.67 -1.65 24.24
C HIS A 270 0.63 -1.12 23.27
N ASN A 271 0.04 0.03 23.59
CA ASN A 271 -0.88 0.71 22.69
C ASN A 271 -0.14 1.87 22.02
N CYS A 272 -0.50 2.14 20.75
CA CYS A 272 0.01 3.31 20.06
C CYS A 272 -0.68 4.54 20.64
N THR A 273 0.05 5.35 21.41
CA THR A 273 -0.50 6.49 22.13
C THR A 273 0.24 7.79 21.81
N PRO A 274 -0.43 8.95 21.95
CA PRO A 274 0.22 10.25 21.77
C PRO A 274 1.31 10.49 22.82
N ALA A 275 2.52 10.79 22.37
CA ALA A 275 3.70 10.97 23.23
C ALA A 275 4.06 12.45 23.44
N ARG A 276 3.82 13.30 22.43
CA ARG A 276 4.14 14.73 22.48
C ARG A 276 3.02 15.57 21.90
N PHE A 277 2.85 16.77 22.45
CA PHE A 277 1.75 17.66 22.13
C PHE A 277 2.19 19.11 21.90
N LYS A 278 1.41 19.84 21.11
CA LYS A 278 1.47 21.29 20.92
C LYS A 278 0.08 21.86 21.17
N VAL A 279 -0.03 22.87 22.02
CA VAL A 279 -1.30 23.52 22.33
C VAL A 279 -1.51 24.72 21.39
N HIS A 280 -2.70 24.82 20.81
CA HIS A 280 -3.16 26.00 20.09
C HIS A 280 -4.24 26.69 20.89
N GLU A 281 -4.14 28.00 21.01
CA GLU A 281 -5.12 28.83 21.71
C GLU A 281 -6.00 29.55 20.68
N TYR A 282 -7.29 29.70 21.01
CA TYR A 282 -8.26 30.48 20.24
C TYR A 282 -9.29 31.12 21.17
N ARG A 283 -10.01 32.13 20.70
CA ARG A 283 -11.11 32.75 21.45
C ARG A 283 -12.45 32.37 20.88
N THR A 284 -13.41 32.06 21.74
CA THR A 284 -14.80 31.85 21.32
C THR A 284 -15.52 33.19 21.11
N ARG A 285 -16.71 33.13 20.53
CA ARG A 285 -17.59 34.29 20.36
C ARG A 285 -17.86 35.07 21.65
N ARG A 286 -17.85 34.40 22.81
CA ARG A 286 -18.08 35.02 24.13
C ARG A 286 -16.80 35.60 24.75
N GLY A 287 -15.69 35.64 24.01
CA GLY A 287 -14.39 36.11 24.50
C GLY A 287 -13.65 35.11 25.39
N SER A 288 -14.22 33.93 25.69
CA SER A 288 -13.53 32.91 26.48
C SER A 288 -12.38 32.29 25.69
N LYS A 289 -11.23 32.17 26.35
CA LYS A 289 -10.05 31.49 25.82
C LYS A 289 -10.28 29.97 25.84
N ARG A 290 -9.99 29.32 24.73
CA ARG A 290 -10.07 27.86 24.56
C ARG A 290 -8.77 27.35 23.97
N GLU A 291 -8.51 26.07 24.21
CA GLU A 291 -7.31 25.38 23.80
C GLU A 291 -7.69 24.14 23.01
N ILE A 292 -6.89 23.83 21.98
CA ILE A 292 -6.99 22.62 21.19
C ILE A 292 -5.61 22.00 21.06
N ILE A 293 -5.54 20.69 21.28
CA ILE A 293 -4.28 19.96 21.39
C ILE A 293 -3.95 19.33 20.04
N GLN A 294 -2.77 19.66 19.51
CA GLN A 294 -2.16 18.98 18.38
C GLN A 294 -1.19 17.91 18.90
N ILE A 295 -1.41 16.66 18.50
CA ILE A 295 -0.43 15.59 18.66
C ILE A 295 0.74 15.92 17.73
N THR A 296 1.97 15.76 18.20
CA THR A 296 3.19 15.98 17.40
C THR A 296 3.97 14.69 17.20
N ASP A 297 3.85 13.74 18.13
CA ASP A 297 4.56 12.46 18.07
C ASP A 297 3.75 11.35 18.76
N CYS A 298 3.96 10.11 18.32
CA CYS A 298 3.29 8.92 18.84
C CYS A 298 4.32 7.89 19.27
N ALA A 299 4.03 7.15 20.34
CA ALA A 299 4.91 6.11 20.84
C ALA A 299 4.12 4.89 21.34
N CYS A 300 4.82 3.77 21.42
CA CYS A 300 4.33 2.57 22.07
C CYS A 300 4.57 2.68 23.57
N VAL A 301 3.48 2.65 24.35
CA VAL A 301 3.49 2.75 25.81
C VAL A 301 2.75 1.56 26.39
#